data_AF-A0A645BNE0-F1
#
_entry.id   AF-A0A645BNE0-F1
#
_cell.length_a   1.000
_cell.length_b   1.000
_cell.length_c   1.000
_cell.angle_alpha   90.00
_cell.angle_beta   90.00
_cell.angle_gamma   90.00
#
_symmetry.space_group_name_H-M   'P 1'
#
loop_
_entity.id
_entity.type
_entity.pdbx_description
1 polymer ?
#
loop_
_entity_poly.entity_id
_entity_poly.type
_entity_poly.pdbx_seq_one_letter_code
_entity_poly.pdbx_strand_id
1 'polypeptide(L)'
;MMIERSIEWIKSNRFKVLGILAITALIMFLYVDNTIRINVLLAKIQTQEVTIRDIKAYNELLKSQIIELESAERITKIAEEKLGLTKPNKVPNVIEKQKNK
;
A
#
# COMPACT_ATOMS: atom_id res chain seq x y z
N MET A 1 3.84 -12.88 -62.92
CA MET A 1 3.77 -14.32 -62.63
C MET A 1 3.60 -14.69 -61.15
N MET A 2 4.51 -14.36 -60.22
CA MET A 2 4.35 -14.80 -58.80
C MET A 2 3.16 -14.14 -58.10
N ILE A 3 2.98 -12.82 -58.27
CA ILE A 3 1.93 -12.04 -57.62
C ILE A 3 0.53 -12.43 -58.16
N GLU A 4 0.40 -12.65 -59.46
CA GLU A 4 -0.86 -13.07 -60.08
C GLU A 4 -1.33 -14.42 -59.54
N ARG A 5 -0.39 -15.36 -59.35
CA ARG A 5 -0.66 -16.68 -58.77
C ARG A 5 -1.15 -16.58 -57.33
N SER A 6 -0.61 -15.65 -56.55
CA SER A 6 -1.08 -15.36 -55.20
C SER A 6 -2.49 -14.77 -55.19
N ILE A 7 -2.79 -13.85 -56.13
CA ILE A 7 -4.12 -13.23 -56.25
C ILE A 7 -5.18 -14.26 -56.63
N GLU A 8 -4.90 -15.16 -57.57
CA GLU A 8 -5.82 -16.23 -57.94
C GLU A 8 -6.08 -17.20 -56.78
N TRP A 9 -5.05 -17.55 -56.02
CA TRP A 9 -5.19 -18.38 -54.82
C TRP A 9 -6.05 -17.70 -53.75
N ILE A 10 -5.81 -16.41 -53.47
CA ILE A 10 -6.64 -15.61 -52.55
C ILE A 10 -8.09 -15.57 -53.05
N LYS A 11 -8.29 -15.42 -54.37
CA LYS A 11 -9.60 -15.38 -55.00
C LYS A 11 -10.35 -16.72 -54.92
N SER A 12 -9.66 -17.85 -54.87
CA SER A 12 -10.27 -19.16 -54.58
C SER A 12 -10.55 -19.35 -53.09
N ASN A 13 -9.71 -18.81 -52.21
CA ASN A 13 -9.75 -19.05 -50.76
C ASN A 13 -10.25 -17.86 -49.94
N ARG A 14 -11.08 -16.98 -50.53
CA ARG A 14 -11.48 -15.68 -49.96
C ARG A 14 -11.98 -15.78 -48.52
N PHE A 15 -12.81 -16.78 -48.22
CA PHE A 15 -13.36 -16.98 -46.88
C PHE A 15 -12.31 -17.38 -45.84
N LYS A 16 -11.27 -18.14 -46.22
CA LYS A 16 -10.16 -18.47 -45.32
C LYS A 16 -9.31 -17.23 -45.02
N VAL A 17 -9.04 -16.41 -46.04
CA VAL A 17 -8.30 -15.15 -45.87
C VAL A 17 -9.08 -14.18 -44.99
N LEU A 18 -10.39 -14.04 -45.22
CA LEU A 18 -11.27 -13.24 -44.36
C LEU A 18 -11.32 -13.76 -42.92
N GLY A 19 -11.40 -15.08 -42.73
CA GLY A 19 -11.37 -15.70 -41.42
C GLY A 19 -10.07 -15.41 -40.67
N ILE A 20 -8.93 -15.52 -41.33
CA ILE A 20 -7.62 -15.19 -40.75
C ILE A 20 -7.57 -13.70 -40.38
N LEU A 21 -7.97 -12.80 -41.28
CA LEU A 21 -8.00 -11.37 -41.00
C LEU A 21 -8.88 -11.03 -39.79
N ALA A 22 -10.07 -11.63 -39.70
CA ALA A 22 -10.97 -11.43 -38.57
C ALA A 22 -10.36 -11.93 -37.25
N ILE A 23 -9.73 -13.12 -37.26
CA ILE A 23 -9.06 -13.68 -36.09
C ILE A 23 -7.89 -12.79 -35.67
N THR A 24 -7.05 -12.35 -36.61
CA THR A 24 -5.92 -11.47 -36.31
C THR A 24 -6.39 -10.14 -35.72
N ALA A 25 -7.45 -9.54 -36.28
CA ALA A 25 -8.04 -8.32 -35.74
C ALA A 25 -8.57 -8.53 -34.31
N LEU A 26 -9.23 -9.65 -34.05
CA LEU A 26 -9.75 -9.99 -32.72
C LEU A 26 -8.63 -10.20 -31.70
N ILE A 27 -7.56 -10.91 -32.07
CA ILE A 27 -6.38 -11.09 -31.21
C ILE A 27 -5.75 -9.74 -30.89
N MET A 28 -5.59 -8.88 -31.90
CA MET A 28 -5.00 -7.54 -31.72
C MET A 28 -5.84 -6.69 -30.77
N PHE A 29 -7.17 -6.71 -30.93
CA PHE A 29 -8.08 -6.01 -30.04
C PHE A 29 -7.97 -6.50 -28.59
N LEU A 30 -8.00 -7.82 -28.36
CA LEU A 30 -7.86 -8.41 -27.04
C LEU A 30 -6.52 -8.06 -26.40
N TYR A 31 -5.43 -8.07 -27.18
CA TYR A 31 -4.11 -7.71 -26.70
C TYR A 31 -4.02 -6.25 -26.23
N VAL A 32 -4.58 -5.32 -27.02
CA VAL A 32 -4.60 -3.89 -26.66
C VAL A 32 -5.46 -3.67 -25.41
N ASP A 33 -6.66 -4.24 -25.35
CA ASP A 33 -7.54 -4.13 -24.18
C ASP A 33 -6.87 -4.68 -22.92
N ASN A 34 -6.22 -5.84 -23.03
CA ASN A 34 -5.50 -6.45 -21.92
C ASN A 34 -4.33 -5.57 -21.44
N THR A 35 -3.54 -5.03 -22.38
CA THR A 35 -2.40 -4.17 -22.06
C THR A 35 -2.85 -2.90 -21.35
N ILE A 36 -3.94 -2.27 -21.79
CA ILE A 36 -4.52 -1.10 -21.13
C ILE A 36 -4.96 -1.45 -19.70
N ARG A 37 -5.67 -2.57 -19.51
CA ARG A 37 -6.13 -3.02 -18.18
C ARG A 37 -4.97 -3.28 -17.23
N ILE A 38 -3.91 -3.93 -17.71
CA ILE A 38 -2.70 -4.19 -16.92
C ILE A 38 -2.07 -2.87 -16.48
N ASN A 39 -1.94 -1.90 -17.38
CA ASN A 39 -1.36 -0.59 -17.05
C ASN A 39 -2.20 0.15 -16.00
N VAL A 40 -3.53 0.14 -16.14
CA VAL A 40 -4.44 0.72 -15.14
C VAL A 40 -4.30 0.02 -13.79
N LEU A 41 -4.22 -1.31 -13.79
CA LEU A 41 -4.05 -2.09 -12.57
C LEU A 41 -2.70 -1.78 -11.89
N LEU A 42 -1.63 -1.67 -12.68
CA LEU A 42 -0.29 -1.34 -12.17
C LEU A 42 -0.28 0.06 -11.55
N ALA A 43 -0.89 1.04 -12.20
CA ALA A 43 -1.02 2.40 -11.66
C ALA A 43 -1.82 2.41 -10.34
N LYS A 44 -2.86 1.59 -10.24
CA LYS A 44 -3.64 1.42 -9.01
C LYS A 44 -2.80 0.80 -7.89
N ILE A 45 -2.02 -0.23 -8.18
CA ILE A 45 -1.11 -0.87 -7.22
C ILE A 45 -0.09 0.15 -6.70
N GLN A 46 0.56 0.90 -7.60
CA GLN A 46 1.53 1.93 -7.20
C GLN A 46 0.91 3.00 -6.29
N THR A 47 -0.31 3.44 -6.61
CA THR A 47 -1.04 4.40 -5.78
C THR A 47 -1.34 3.83 -4.39
N GLN A 48 -1.79 2.57 -4.31
CA GLN A 48 -2.04 1.90 -3.04
C GLN A 48 -0.77 1.70 -2.22
N GLU A 49 0.35 1.38 -2.85
CA GLU A 49 1.65 1.26 -2.18
C GLU A 49 2.12 2.59 -1.58
N VAL A 50 1.91 3.70 -2.28
CA VAL A 50 2.14 5.04 -1.73
C VAL A 50 1.27 5.27 -0.49
N THR A 51 -0.04 5.04 -0.57
CA THR A 51 -0.94 5.20 0.58
C THR A 51 -0.50 4.34 1.78
N ILE A 52 -0.11 3.08 1.55
CA ILE A 52 0.36 2.20 2.62
C ILE A 52 1.64 2.74 3.26
N ARG A 53 2.59 3.23 2.46
CA ARG A 53 3.83 3.83 2.99
C ARG A 53 3.53 5.07 3.83
N ASP A 54 2.65 5.94 3.36
CA ASP A 54 2.27 7.16 4.07
C ASP A 54 1.58 6.84 5.41
N ILE A 55 0.65 5.89 5.42
CA ILE A 55 -0.01 5.43 6.65
C ILE A 55 1.01 4.85 7.62
N LYS A 56 1.97 4.05 7.15
CA LYS A 56 3.03 3.50 8.01
C LYS A 56 3.91 4.60 8.59
N ALA A 57 4.33 5.56 7.77
CA ALA A 57 5.13 6.69 8.22
C ALA A 57 4.40 7.51 9.28
N TYR A 58 3.10 7.78 9.07
CA TYR A 58 2.28 8.50 10.04
C TYR A 58 2.09 7.71 11.35
N ASN A 59 1.93 6.38 11.25
CA ASN A 59 1.83 5.52 12.42
C ASN A 59 3.13 5.54 13.26
N GLU A 60 4.29 5.45 12.62
CA GLU A 60 5.58 5.55 13.31
C GLU A 60 5.79 6.94 13.93
N LEU A 61 5.39 8.01 13.25
CA LEU A 61 5.39 9.36 13.83
C LEU A 61 4.52 9.44 15.08
N LEU A 62 3.28 8.95 15.01
CA LEU A 62 2.36 8.92 16.15
C LEU A 62 2.90 8.09 17.31
N LYS A 63 3.49 6.93 17.04
CA LYS A 63 4.15 6.12 18.08
C LYS A 63 5.27 6.91 18.75
N SER A 64 6.10 7.60 17.97
CA SER A 64 7.16 8.45 18.52
C SER A 64 6.60 9.55 19.41
N GLN A 65 5.52 10.20 18.99
CA GLN A 65 4.85 11.24 19.79
C GLN A 65 4.24 10.67 21.07
N ILE A 66 3.63 9.49 21.02
CA ILE A 66 3.10 8.80 22.20
C ILE A 66 4.23 8.51 23.19
N ILE A 67 5.35 7.95 22.72
CA ILE A 67 6.52 7.66 23.56
C ILE A 67 7.05 8.94 24.20
N GLU A 68 7.13 10.05 23.45
CA GLU A 68 7.53 11.35 23.98
C GLU A 68 6.54 11.86 25.04
N LEU A 69 5.23 11.75 24.78
CA LEU A 69 4.18 12.20 25.69
C LEU A 69 4.12 11.38 26.98
N GLU A 70 4.33 10.07 26.89
CA GLU A 70 4.38 9.10 27.99
C GLU A 70 5.75 9.07 28.69
N SER A 71 6.75 9.77 28.15
CA SER A 71 8.08 9.79 28.74
C SER A 71 8.01 10.26 30.20
N ALA A 72 8.61 9.46 31.08
CA ALA A 72 8.67 9.77 32.51
C ALA A 72 9.31 11.15 32.75
N GLU A 73 10.22 11.58 31.87
CA GLU A 73 10.83 12.91 31.90
C GLU A 73 9.79 14.03 31.74
N ARG A 74 8.92 13.95 30.72
CA ARG A 74 7.84 14.93 30.55
C ARG A 74 6.86 14.91 31.71
N ILE A 75 6.50 13.72 32.21
CA ILE A 75 5.60 13.56 33.35
C ILE A 75 6.21 14.23 34.60
N THR A 76 7.49 13.97 34.86
CA THR A 76 8.22 14.55 36.01
C THR A 76 8.33 16.06 35.86
N LYS A 77 8.65 16.56 34.66
CA LYS A 77 8.73 17.99 34.37
C LYS A 77 7.39 18.71 34.58
N ILE A 78 6.28 18.12 34.12
CA ILE A 78 4.94 18.68 34.38
C ILE A 78 4.61 18.65 35.88
N ALA A 79 4.95 17.58 36.59
CA ALA A 79 4.74 17.46 38.02
C ALA A 79 5.54 18.51 38.81
N GLU A 80 6.79 18.77 38.42
CA GLU A 80 7.65 19.77 39.04
C GLU A 80 7.22 21.20 38.70
N GLU A 81 7.03 21.52 37.41
CA GLU A 81 6.75 22.88 36.94
C GLU A 81 5.31 23.35 37.19
N LYS A 82 4.31 22.47 37.00
CA LYS A 82 2.88 22.85 37.11
C LYS A 82 2.25 22.48 38.43
N LEU A 83 2.70 21.40 39.06
CA LEU A 83 2.11 20.90 40.31
C LEU A 83 3.00 21.18 41.53
N GLY A 84 4.20 21.75 41.34
CA GLY A 84 5.14 22.06 42.41
C GLY A 84 5.63 20.83 43.16
N LEU A 85 5.53 19.64 42.56
CA LEU A 85 5.89 18.37 43.19
C LEU A 85 7.39 18.16 43.08
N THR A 86 8.05 17.85 44.19
CA THR A 86 9.47 17.48 44.21
C THR A 86 9.63 15.97 44.28
N LYS A 87 10.55 15.40 43.51
CA LYS A 87 10.86 13.97 43.55
C LYS A 87 11.31 13.55 44.97
N PRO A 88 10.60 12.64 45.66
CA PRO A 88 10.97 12.25 47.01
C PRO A 88 12.27 11.44 47.00
N ASN A 89 13.18 11.74 47.93
CA ASN A 89 14.49 11.08 48.07
C ASN A 89 14.42 9.61 48.55
N LYS A 90 13.23 9.12 48.93
CA LYS A 90 13.02 7.76 49.43
C LYS A 90 11.79 7.15 48.77
N VAL A 91 11.93 5.90 48.34
CA VAL A 91 10.80 5.10 47.85
C VAL A 91 9.79 4.87 48.99
N PRO A 92 8.47 4.91 48.73
CA PRO A 92 7.46 4.71 49.76
C PRO A 92 7.56 3.29 50.35
N ASN A 93 7.58 3.18 51.68
CA ASN A 93 7.47 1.90 52.36
C ASN A 93 6.02 1.42 52.34
N VAL A 94 5.79 0.22 51.80
CA VAL A 94 4.49 -0.45 51.86
C VAL A 94 4.24 -0.87 53.31
N ILE A 95 3.24 -0.27 53.94
CA ILE A 95 2.84 -0.64 55.30
C ILE A 95 1.90 -1.84 55.18
N GLU A 96 2.42 -3.05 55.42
CA GLU A 96 1.57 -4.23 55.55
C GLU A 96 0.70 -4.10 56.81
N LYS A 97 -0.61 -4.09 56.61
CA LYS A 97 -1.60 -3.95 57.67
C LYS A 97 -1.54 -5.20 58.55
N GLN A 98 -0.93 -5.11 59.73
CA GLN A 98 -0.92 -6.22 60.68
C GLN A 98 -2.36 -6.58 61.04
N LYS A 99 -2.75 -7.80 60.67
CA LYS A 99 -4.03 -8.41 60.99
C LYS A 99 -3.96 -8.79 62.47
N ASN A 100 -4.49 -7.94 63.35
CA ASN A 100 -4.65 -8.28 64.76
C ASN A 100 -5.51 -9.56 64.86
N LYS A 101 -4.94 -10.55 65.56
CA LYS A 101 -5.57 -11.82 65.93
C LYS A 101 -6.72 -11.61 66.91
#